data_AF-A0A6B3FB58-F1
#
_entry.id   AF-A0A6B3FB58-F1
#
_cell.length_a   1.000
_cell.length_b   1.000
_cell.length_c   1.000
_cell.angle_alpha   90.00
_cell.angle_beta   90.00
_cell.angle_gamma   90.00
#
_symmetry.space_group_name_H-M   'P 1'
#
loop_
_entity.id
_entity.type
_entity.pdbx_description
1 polymer ?
#
loop_
_entity_poly.entity_id
_entity_poly.type
_entity_poly.pdbx_seq_one_letter_code
_entity_poly.pdbx_strand_id
1 'polypeptide(L)' 'LWSIAEAHKIADGWTALYEQNKKIVGTDPDLILPGQSLDLGADSGR' A
#
# COMPACT_ATOMS: atom_id res chain seq x y z
N LEU A 1 2.07 5.08 -4.07
CA LEU A 1 2.36 3.96 -3.13
C LEU A 1 3.82 3.91 -2.66
N TRP A 2 4.80 4.30 -3.49
CA TRP A 2 6.23 4.26 -3.16
C TRP A 2 6.61 4.87 -1.80
N SER A 3 6.24 6.12 -1.54
CA SER A 3 6.58 6.80 -0.28
C SER A 3 5.94 6.15 0.95
N ILE A 4 4.79 5.48 0.79
CA ILE A 4 4.11 4.76 1.88
C ILE A 4 4.89 3.49 2.21
N ALA A 5 5.25 2.70 1.20
CA ALA A 5 6.04 1.50 1.39
C ALA A 5 7.42 1.79 2.01
N GLU A 6 8.06 2.88 1.58
CA GLU A 6 9.33 3.34 2.16
C GLU A 6 9.17 3.80 3.61
N ALA A 7 8.17 4.64 3.90
CA ALA A 7 7.89 5.14 5.25
C ALA A 7 7.56 4.02 6.24
N HIS A 8 6.87 2.98 5.79
CA HIS A 8 6.48 1.82 6.59
C HIS A 8 7.46 0.64 6.51
N LYS A 9 8.58 0.80 5.78
CA LYS A 9 9.60 -0.24 5.56
C LYS A 9 9.01 -1.59 5.15
N ILE A 10 8.02 -1.58 4.26
CA ILE A 10 7.41 -2.80 3.75
C ILE A 10 8.50 -3.59 3.00
N ALA A 11 8.82 -4.79 3.49
CA ALA A 11 9.93 -5.61 2.98
C ALA A 11 9.77 -5.95 1.49
N ASP A 12 8.54 -6.26 1.08
CA ASP A 12 8.19 -6.54 -0.31
C ASP A 12 7.87 -5.27 -1.13
N GLY A 13 8.07 -4.10 -0.53
CA GLY A 13 7.92 -2.79 -1.14
C GLY A 13 6.48 -2.44 -1.52
N TRP A 14 6.37 -1.44 -2.42
CA TRP A 14 5.08 -0.88 -2.85
C TRP A 14 4.26 -1.83 -3.72
N THR A 15 4.90 -2.79 -4.40
CA THR A 15 4.20 -3.75 -5.27
C THR A 15 3.33 -4.70 -4.47
N ALA A 16 3.84 -5.23 -3.36
CA ALA A 16 3.05 -6.05 -2.44
C ALA A 16 1.93 -5.24 -1.78
N LEU A 17 2.21 -3.98 -1.44
CA LEU A 17 1.20 -3.05 -0.94
C LEU A 17 0.09 -2.82 -1.98
N TYR A 18 0.45 -2.65 -3.26
CA TYR A 18 -0.51 -2.48 -4.34
C TYR A 18 -1.37 -3.71 -4.52
N GLU A 19 -0.77 -4.90 -4.63
CA GLU A 19 -1.54 -6.14 -4.87
C GLU A 19 -2.54 -6.44 -3.75
N GLN A 20 -2.18 -6.16 -2.49
CA GLN A 20 -3.10 -6.27 -1.35
C GLN A 20 -4.27 -5.27 -1.42
N ASN A 21 -4.03 -4.09 -1.98
CA ASN A 21 -4.99 -2.99 -2.04
C ASN A 21 -5.60 -2.78 -3.41
N LYS A 22 -5.34 -3.64 -4.38
CA LYS A 22 -5.76 -3.49 -5.78
C LYS A 22 -7.27 -3.36 -5.95
N LYS A 23 -8.04 -4.01 -5.05
CA LYS A 23 -9.50 -3.87 -4.99
C LYS A 23 -9.98 -2.48 -4.56
N ILE A 24 -9.17 -1.74 -3.80
CA ILE A 24 -9.45 -0.39 -3.29
C ILE A 24 -8.86 0.67 -4.21
N VAL A 25 -7.60 0.49 -4.61
CA VAL A 25 -6.84 1.41 -5.46
C VAL A 25 -7.31 1.32 -6.92
N GLY A 26 -7.78 0.15 -7.35
CA GLY A 26 -8.17 -0.11 -8.74
C GLY A 26 -6.97 -0.51 -9.59
N THR A 27 -7.12 -0.35 -10.91
CA THR A 27 -6.10 -0.72 -11.91
C THR A 27 -4.95 0.27 -12.02
N ASP A 28 -5.11 1.47 -11.47
CA ASP A 28 -4.10 2.53 -11.53
C ASP A 28 -3.54 2.83 -10.13
N PRO A 29 -2.30 2.42 -9.83
CA PRO A 29 -1.65 2.65 -8.55
C PRO A 29 -1.29 4.12 -8.26
N ASP A 30 -1.34 5.00 -9.26
CA ASP A 30 -1.10 6.43 -9.11
C ASP A 30 -2.39 7.20 -8.75
N LEU A 31 -3.57 6.58 -8.93
CA LEU A 31 -4.88 7.14 -8.57
C LEU A 31 -5.31 6.82 -7.13
N ILE A 32 -4.42 7.08 -6.17
CA ILE A 32 -4.81 7.03 -4.75
C ILE A 32 -5.66 8.26 -4.42
N LEU A 33 -6.89 8.04 -3.99
CA LEU A 33 -7.84 9.07 -3.61
C LEU A 33 -7.86 9.29 -2.08
N PRO A 34 -8.05 10.54 -1.62
CA PRO A 34 -8.27 10.82 -0.20
C PRO A 34 -9.44 10.00 0.35
N GLY A 35 -9.27 9.41 1.54
CA GLY A 35 -10.29 8.60 2.21
C GLY A 35 -10.23 7.11 1.90
N GLN A 36 -9.34 6.66 1.00
CA GLN A 36 -9.06 5.23 0.83
C GLN A 36 -8.28 4.68 2.03
N SER A 37 -8.79 3.62 2.63
CA SER A 37 -8.08 2.89 3.70
C SER A 37 -7.24 1.78 3.06
N LEU A 38 -5.91 1.93 3.09
CA LEU A 38 -4.97 0.94 2.57
C LEU A 38 -4.52 0.01 3.69
N ASP A 39 -4.54 -1.29 3.44
CA ASP A 39 -3.97 -2.29 4.31
C ASP A 39 -2.46 -2.38 4.04
N LEU A 40 -1.65 -1.97 5.02
CA LEU A 40 -0.22 -1.89 4.82
C LEU A 40 0.48 -3.24 4.92
N GLY A 41 -0.15 -4.27 5.49
CA GLY A 41 0.45 -5.61 5.69
C GLY A 41 1.76 -5.62 6.50
N ALA A 42 2.30 -4.46 6.86
CA ALA A 42 3.43 -4.25 7.73
C ALA A 42 2.96 -4.68 9.11
N ASP A 43 3.35 -5.90 9.46
CA ASP A 43 3.31 -6.50 10.78
C ASP A 43 3.25 -5.39 11.83
N SER A 44 2.05 -5.17 12.38
CA SER A 44 1.85 -4.32 13.52
C SER A 44 2.61 -4.97 14.67
N GLY A 45 3.89 -4.61 14.78
CA GLY A 45 4.84 -4.94 15.81
C GLY A 45 4.60 -6.28 16.52
N ARG A 46 5.33 -7.31 16.11
CA ARG A 46 5.74 -8.35 17.06
C ARG A 46 6.99 -7.93 17.83
#